data_AF-A0A933KGU8-F1
#
_entry.id   AF-A0A933KGU8-F1
#
_cell.length_a   1.000
_cell.length_b   1.000
_cell.length_c   1.000
_cell.angle_alpha   90.00
_cell.angle_beta   90.00
_cell.angle_gamma   90.00
#
_symmetry.space_group_name_H-M   'P 1'
#
loop_
_entity.id
_entity.type
_entity.pdbx_description
1 polymer ?
#
loop_
_entity_poly.entity_id
_entity_poly.type
_entity_poly.pdbx_seq_one_letter_code
_entity_poly.pdbx_strand_id
1 'polypeptide(L)'
;MYRNILLGIILGLTVLLLILIFLLGNQWYYESQGDEQFRSAKYDDAAGSFIKSYGEAKFLGQGRLLYKIGLAYQNNRDFDRSRDYYFELVRLYPDSPYSRLAAIRIEECYKSETSLDKTLLPTSYAAGSVEVARQKYVRAYQNLSRLLLANRSGVTPELEAAYQAYKIFHVEYKRQLALALDKFRSEHPDFVWPPPGAETGPDPVSVDATAPSSPVSRKDDGGRREPELKLSIPEPPRVESKPSDIERELSGDRRVAPTGAPGP
;
A
#
# COMPACT_ATOMS: atom_id res chain seq x y z
N MET A 1 23.10 38.37 41.82
CA MET A 1 22.04 37.34 41.93
C MET A 1 21.54 36.86 40.57
N TYR A 2 21.14 37.75 39.65
CA TYR A 2 20.61 37.39 38.31
C TYR A 2 21.53 36.53 37.42
N ARG A 3 22.86 36.72 37.47
CA ARG A 3 23.82 35.95 36.64
C ARG A 3 23.76 34.44 36.88
N ASN A 4 23.62 34.01 38.14
CA ASN A 4 23.61 32.59 38.48
C ASN A 4 22.28 31.94 38.11
N ILE A 5 21.17 32.68 38.24
CA ILE A 5 19.84 32.23 37.81
C ILE A 5 19.82 32.03 36.29
N LEU A 6 20.36 33.00 35.53
CA LEU A 6 20.44 32.92 34.07
C LEU A 6 21.27 31.71 33.60
N LEU A 7 22.43 31.47 34.24
CA LEU A 7 23.26 30.29 33.94
C LEU A 7 22.52 28.98 34.21
N GLY A 8 21.77 28.90 35.32
CA GLY A 8 20.95 27.74 35.63
C GLY A 8 19.88 27.45 34.57
N ILE A 9 19.22 28.50 34.06
CA ILE A 9 18.21 28.38 33.00
C ILE A 9 18.85 27.89 31.69
N ILE A 10 19.99 28.47 31.29
CA ILE A 10 20.69 28.08 30.06
C ILE A 10 21.12 26.62 30.13
N LEU A 11 21.68 26.18 31.27
CA LEU A 11 22.08 24.79 31.47
C LEU A 11 20.87 23.85 31.39
N GLY A 12 19.77 24.21 32.05
CA GLY A 12 18.53 23.44 32.01
C GLY A 12 17.97 23.29 30.60
N LEU A 13 17.94 24.37 29.81
CA LEU A 13 17.51 24.35 28.42
C LEU A 13 18.45 23.51 27.53
N THR A 14 19.76 23.56 27.79
CA THR A 14 20.74 22.78 27.02
C THR A 14 20.57 21.28 27.24
N VAL A 15 20.38 20.84 28.49
CA VAL A 15 20.13 19.44 28.82
C VAL A 15 18.80 18.98 28.21
N LEU A 16 17.75 19.81 28.29
CA LEU A 16 16.46 19.52 27.67
C LEU A 16 16.59 19.36 26.15
N LEU A 17 17.37 20.21 25.48
CA LEU A 17 17.62 20.13 24.05
C LEU A 17 18.36 18.82 23.67
N LEU A 18 19.37 18.42 24.43
CA LEU A 18 20.10 17.16 24.19
C LEU A 18 19.20 15.94 24.34
N ILE A 19 18.32 15.94 25.35
CA ILE A 19 17.32 14.88 25.52
C ILE A 19 16.37 14.85 24.32
N LEU A 20 15.94 16.01 23.83
CA LEU A 20 15.06 16.10 22.66
C LEU A 20 15.76 15.59 21.38
N ILE A 21 17.03 15.92 21.18
CA ILE A 21 17.84 15.40 20.06
C ILE A 21 17.99 13.87 20.17
N PHE A 22 18.28 13.36 21.37
CA PHE A 22 18.42 11.90 21.59
C PHE A 22 17.12 11.15 21.30
N LEU A 23 15.98 11.68 21.77
CA LEU A 23 14.67 11.09 21.54
C LEU A 23 14.28 11.10 20.05
N LEU A 24 14.62 12.17 19.32
CA LEU A 24 14.36 12.24 17.88
C LEU A 24 15.35 11.40 17.07
N GLY A 25 16.61 11.30 17.50
CA GLY A 25 17.67 10.61 16.76
C GLY A 25 17.43 9.12 16.56
N ASN A 26 16.85 8.43 17.55
CA ASN A 26 16.62 6.98 17.49
C ASN A 26 15.64 6.58 16.37
N GLN A 27 14.55 7.34 16.19
CA GLN A 27 13.58 7.06 15.13
C GLN A 27 14.22 7.19 13.74
N TRP A 28 14.98 8.28 13.52
CA TRP A 28 15.67 8.55 12.26
C TRP A 28 16.75 7.51 11.95
N TYR A 29 17.48 7.05 12.97
CA TYR A 29 18.49 6.01 12.82
C TYR A 29 17.90 4.72 12.24
N TYR A 30 16.83 4.21 12.84
CA TYR A 30 16.20 2.97 12.36
C TYR A 30 15.50 3.13 11.01
N GLU A 31 14.88 4.28 10.73
CA GLU A 31 14.28 4.53 9.42
C GLU A 31 15.35 4.58 8.32
N SER A 32 16.47 5.27 8.54
CA SER A 32 17.58 5.35 7.59
C SER A 32 18.21 3.97 7.35
N GLN A 33 18.39 3.18 8.41
CA GLN A 33 18.89 1.81 8.29
C GLN A 33 17.95 0.94 7.46
N GLY A 34 16.63 1.05 7.70
CA GLY A 34 15.62 0.36 6.92
C GLY A 34 15.64 0.75 5.43
N ASP A 35 15.81 2.02 5.12
CA ASP A 35 15.91 2.52 3.73
C ASP A 35 17.17 1.98 3.01
N GLU A 36 18.30 1.84 3.72
CA GLU A 36 19.52 1.21 3.18
C GLU A 36 19.34 -0.28 2.92
N GLN A 37 18.75 -1.00 3.87
CA GLN A 37 18.44 -2.42 3.74
C GLN A 37 17.46 -2.68 2.59
N PHE A 38 16.44 -1.83 2.47
CA PHE A 38 15.45 -1.92 1.39
C PHE A 38 16.11 -1.74 0.02
N ARG A 39 16.96 -0.72 -0.16
CA ARG A 39 17.72 -0.52 -1.41
C ARG A 39 18.68 -1.66 -1.73
N SER A 40 19.13 -2.39 -0.71
CA SER A 40 19.98 -3.57 -0.85
C SER A 40 19.19 -4.86 -1.06
N ALA A 41 17.87 -4.78 -1.32
CA ALA A 41 16.95 -5.91 -1.43
C ALA A 41 16.90 -6.84 -0.20
N LYS A 42 17.33 -6.36 0.97
CA LYS A 42 17.25 -7.08 2.25
C LYS A 42 15.92 -6.75 2.93
N TYR A 43 14.83 -7.20 2.31
CA TYR A 43 13.49 -6.73 2.65
C TYR A 43 13.00 -7.12 4.05
N ASP A 44 13.33 -8.33 4.52
CA ASP A 44 12.99 -8.74 5.89
C ASP A 44 13.72 -7.89 6.94
N ASP A 45 15.02 -7.64 6.73
CA ASP A 45 15.81 -6.77 7.61
C ASP A 45 15.26 -5.34 7.61
N ALA A 46 14.92 -4.83 6.42
CA ALA A 46 14.33 -3.51 6.24
C ALA A 46 13.01 -3.38 7.01
N ALA A 47 12.11 -4.36 6.89
CA ALA A 47 10.87 -4.41 7.66
C ALA A 47 11.14 -4.38 9.16
N GLY A 48 12.11 -5.16 9.64
CA GLY A 48 12.53 -5.18 11.04
C GLY A 48 13.02 -3.81 11.55
N SER A 49 13.81 -3.08 10.75
CA SER A 49 14.26 -1.73 11.09
C SER A 49 13.12 -0.72 11.08
N PHE A 50 12.22 -0.78 10.10
CA PHE A 50 11.04 0.08 10.07
C PHE A 50 10.09 -0.17 11.24
N ILE A 51 9.90 -1.42 11.67
CA ILE A 51 9.08 -1.77 12.85
C ILE A 51 9.70 -1.17 14.12
N LYS A 52 11.02 -1.22 14.28
CA LYS A 52 11.72 -0.56 15.40
C LYS A 52 11.49 0.95 15.37
N SER A 53 11.64 1.57 14.20
CA SER A 53 11.37 3.01 14.02
C SER A 53 9.92 3.35 14.37
N TYR A 54 8.95 2.51 13.98
CA TYR A 54 7.53 2.68 14.29
C TYR A 54 7.24 2.61 15.79
N GLY A 55 7.85 1.68 16.52
CA GLY A 55 7.71 1.57 17.98
C GLY A 55 8.25 2.78 18.75
N GLU A 56 9.28 3.43 18.22
CA GLU A 56 9.87 4.65 18.79
C GLU A 56 9.15 5.94 18.35
N ALA A 57 8.40 5.90 17.24
CA ALA A 57 7.74 7.06 16.67
C ALA A 57 6.57 7.52 17.55
N LYS A 58 6.74 8.65 18.24
CA LYS A 58 5.74 9.11 19.21
C LYS A 58 4.49 9.74 18.58
N PHE A 59 4.58 10.43 17.44
CA PHE A 59 3.40 11.15 16.89
C PHE A 59 3.41 11.42 15.38
N LEU A 60 4.57 11.63 14.73
CA LEU A 60 4.63 12.03 13.32
C LEU A 60 5.25 10.93 12.45
N GLY A 61 4.62 10.69 11.30
CA GLY A 61 5.14 9.76 10.29
C GLY A 61 4.79 8.28 10.50
N GLN A 62 3.97 7.93 11.50
CA GLN A 62 3.55 6.55 11.75
C GLN A 62 2.88 5.91 10.51
N GLY A 63 1.98 6.63 9.83
CA GLY A 63 1.40 6.16 8.55
C GLY A 63 2.44 5.93 7.45
N ARG A 64 3.48 6.78 7.35
CA ARG A 64 4.58 6.56 6.39
C ARG A 64 5.37 5.29 6.73
N LEU A 65 5.66 5.06 8.01
CA LEU A 65 6.39 3.89 8.47
C LEU A 65 5.59 2.60 8.23
N LEU A 66 4.30 2.57 8.55
CA LEU A 66 3.44 1.43 8.21
C LEU A 66 3.44 1.12 6.71
N TYR A 67 3.43 2.16 5.86
CA TYR A 67 3.50 1.99 4.41
C TYR A 67 4.84 1.36 4.00
N LYS A 68 5.96 1.84 4.56
CA LYS A 68 7.29 1.28 4.30
C LYS A 68 7.42 -0.18 4.78
N ILE A 69 6.84 -0.52 5.93
CA ILE A 69 6.79 -1.90 6.45
C ILE A 69 6.00 -2.80 5.48
N GLY A 70 4.79 -2.37 5.10
CA GLY A 70 3.97 -3.10 4.14
C GLY A 70 4.67 -3.30 2.79
N LEU A 71 5.38 -2.27 2.32
CA LEU A 71 6.14 -2.32 1.08
C LEU A 71 7.34 -3.26 1.15
N ALA A 72 8.06 -3.28 2.28
CA ALA A 72 9.15 -4.23 2.50
C ALA A 72 8.63 -5.67 2.45
N TYR A 73 7.54 -5.99 3.16
CA TYR A 73 6.93 -7.32 3.07
C TYR A 73 6.41 -7.66 1.67
N GLN A 74 5.82 -6.70 0.96
CA GLN A 74 5.36 -6.91 -0.42
C GLN A 74 6.51 -7.31 -1.34
N ASN A 75 7.65 -6.61 -1.25
CA ASN A 75 8.85 -6.91 -2.04
C ASN A 75 9.51 -8.23 -1.63
N ASN A 76 9.35 -8.64 -0.36
CA ASN A 76 9.74 -9.96 0.10
C ASN A 76 8.76 -11.09 -0.32
N ARG A 77 7.72 -10.77 -1.11
CA ARG A 77 6.62 -11.68 -1.47
C ARG A 77 5.82 -12.21 -0.28
N ASP A 78 5.94 -11.58 0.88
CA ASP A 78 5.10 -11.85 2.04
C ASP A 78 3.83 -10.99 1.97
N PHE A 79 2.94 -11.38 1.07
CA PHE A 79 1.71 -10.64 0.80
C PHE A 79 0.77 -10.60 2.00
N ASP A 80 0.83 -11.60 2.90
CA ASP A 80 0.03 -11.67 4.12
C ASP A 80 0.39 -10.57 5.10
N ARG A 81 1.65 -10.53 5.53
CA ARG A 81 2.12 -9.48 6.44
C ARG A 81 2.01 -8.11 5.79
N SER A 82 2.31 -8.01 4.50
CA SER A 82 2.18 -6.77 3.74
C SER A 82 0.78 -6.16 3.85
N ARG A 83 -0.26 -6.97 3.60
CA ARG A 83 -1.66 -6.52 3.70
C ARG A 83 -2.07 -6.16 5.12
N ASP A 84 -1.62 -6.91 6.12
CA ASP A 84 -1.89 -6.59 7.52
C ASP A 84 -1.40 -5.18 7.89
N TYR A 85 -0.17 -4.82 7.52
CA TYR A 85 0.37 -3.48 7.79
C TYR A 85 -0.28 -2.37 6.95
N TYR A 86 -0.60 -2.64 5.68
CA TYR A 86 -1.35 -1.68 4.87
C TYR A 86 -2.77 -1.45 5.39
N PHE A 87 -3.45 -2.50 5.86
CA PHE A 87 -4.78 -2.38 6.45
C PHE A 87 -4.71 -1.62 7.77
N GLU A 88 -3.71 -1.90 8.61
CA GLU A 88 -3.47 -1.14 9.84
C GLU A 88 -3.27 0.35 9.56
N LEU A 89 -2.55 0.70 8.48
CA LEU A 89 -2.37 2.09 8.05
C LEU A 89 -3.72 2.74 7.72
N VAL A 90 -4.54 2.11 6.88
CA VAL A 90 -5.87 2.63 6.51
C VAL A 90 -6.77 2.76 7.75
N ARG A 91 -6.62 1.84 8.71
CA ARG A 91 -7.39 1.81 9.96
C ARG A 91 -7.02 2.91 10.94
N LEU A 92 -5.73 3.08 11.20
CA LEU A 92 -5.23 4.00 12.22
C LEU A 92 -5.01 5.42 11.70
N TYR A 93 -4.68 5.57 10.42
CA TYR A 93 -4.32 6.85 9.81
C TYR A 93 -5.07 7.08 8.49
N PRO A 94 -6.41 7.12 8.51
CA PRO A 94 -7.20 7.20 7.28
C PRO A 94 -6.97 8.49 6.48
N ASP A 95 -6.65 9.59 7.16
CA ASP A 95 -6.34 10.89 6.54
C ASP A 95 -4.89 10.99 6.06
N SER A 96 -4.08 9.94 6.27
CA SER A 96 -2.70 9.92 5.79
C SER A 96 -2.67 9.94 4.26
N PRO A 97 -1.74 10.69 3.63
CA PRO A 97 -1.55 10.62 2.18
C PRO A 97 -1.19 9.21 1.69
N TYR A 98 -0.70 8.34 2.59
CA TYR A 98 -0.37 6.95 2.30
C TYR A 98 -1.57 6.00 2.40
N SER A 99 -2.71 6.42 2.96
CA SER A 99 -3.89 5.55 3.17
C SER A 99 -4.46 5.03 1.86
N ARG A 100 -4.70 5.93 0.91
CA ARG A 100 -5.18 5.55 -0.42
C ARG A 100 -4.17 4.68 -1.18
N LEU A 101 -2.87 4.97 -1.04
CA LEU A 101 -1.82 4.15 -1.65
C LEU A 101 -1.81 2.74 -1.04
N ALA A 102 -1.94 2.62 0.28
CA ALA A 102 -2.00 1.34 0.97
C ALA A 102 -3.19 0.49 0.52
N ALA A 103 -4.38 1.10 0.34
CA ALA A 103 -5.55 0.41 -0.22
C ALA A 103 -5.29 -0.16 -1.62
N ILE A 104 -4.60 0.58 -2.49
CA ILE A 104 -4.19 0.09 -3.83
C ILE A 104 -3.17 -1.03 -3.70
N ARG A 105 -2.19 -0.91 -2.79
CA ARG A 105 -1.18 -1.96 -2.58
C ARG A 105 -1.77 -3.26 -2.04
N ILE A 106 -2.79 -3.20 -1.18
CA ILE A 106 -3.56 -4.39 -0.77
C ILE A 106 -4.13 -5.10 -2.00
N GLU A 107 -4.60 -4.32 -2.99
CA GLU A 107 -5.14 -4.87 -4.23
C GLU A 107 -4.07 -5.59 -5.07
N GLU A 108 -2.90 -4.97 -5.17
CA GLU A 108 -1.74 -5.55 -5.86
C GLU A 108 -1.24 -6.83 -5.20
N CYS A 109 -1.11 -6.84 -3.87
CA CYS A 109 -0.70 -8.03 -3.11
C CYS A 109 -1.58 -9.23 -3.43
N TYR A 110 -2.90 -9.03 -3.53
CA TYR A 110 -3.83 -10.08 -3.91
C TYR A 110 -3.64 -10.57 -5.36
N LYS A 111 -3.46 -9.65 -6.31
CA LYS A 111 -3.22 -10.00 -7.71
C LYS A 111 -1.94 -10.81 -7.86
N SER A 112 -0.87 -10.39 -7.18
CA SER A 112 0.41 -11.10 -7.15
C SER A 112 0.28 -12.49 -6.54
N GLU A 113 -0.39 -12.61 -5.39
CA GLU A 113 -0.61 -13.91 -4.76
C GLU A 113 -1.43 -14.86 -5.64
N THR A 114 -2.56 -14.40 -6.18
CA THR A 114 -3.41 -15.22 -7.06
C THR A 114 -2.66 -15.64 -8.33
N SER A 115 -1.69 -14.84 -8.80
CA SER A 115 -0.86 -15.21 -9.94
C SER A 115 0.12 -16.34 -9.59
N LEU A 116 0.71 -16.33 -8.39
CA LEU A 116 1.57 -17.40 -7.89
C LEU A 116 0.79 -18.69 -7.62
N ASP A 117 -0.45 -18.60 -7.14
CA ASP A 117 -1.24 -19.81 -6.87
C ASP A 117 -1.61 -20.54 -8.18
N LYS A 118 -1.74 -19.81 -9.30
CA LYS A 118 -2.00 -20.42 -10.62
C LYS A 118 -0.81 -21.17 -11.18
N THR A 119 0.41 -20.81 -10.80
CA THR A 119 1.63 -21.49 -11.26
C THR A 119 1.96 -22.70 -10.41
N LEU A 120 1.58 -22.69 -9.13
CA LEU A 120 1.90 -23.75 -8.17
C LEU A 120 1.11 -25.06 -8.36
N LEU A 121 -0.09 -25.03 -8.93
CA LEU A 121 -0.91 -26.23 -9.08
C LEU A 121 -1.40 -26.41 -10.53
N PRO A 122 -1.19 -27.60 -11.13
CA PRO A 122 -1.88 -27.97 -12.34
C PRO A 122 -3.39 -27.80 -12.14
N THR A 123 -4.06 -27.23 -13.13
CA THR A 123 -5.49 -26.84 -13.04
C THR A 123 -6.40 -28.03 -12.70
N SER A 124 -5.98 -29.25 -13.01
CA SER A 124 -6.67 -30.50 -12.67
C SER A 124 -6.71 -30.80 -11.17
N TYR A 125 -5.70 -30.40 -10.40
CA TYR A 125 -5.61 -30.63 -8.95
C TYR A 125 -6.24 -29.51 -8.11
N ALA A 126 -6.48 -28.35 -8.72
CA ALA A 126 -7.22 -27.27 -8.09
C ALA A 126 -8.75 -27.53 -8.01
N ALA A 127 -9.25 -28.62 -8.62
CA ALA A 127 -10.67 -28.94 -8.61
C ALA A 127 -11.20 -29.29 -7.20
N GLY A 128 -12.47 -28.98 -6.94
CA GLY A 128 -13.14 -29.35 -5.68
C GLY A 128 -12.97 -28.33 -4.55
N SER A 129 -12.48 -28.78 -3.38
CA SER A 129 -12.46 -27.97 -2.16
C SER A 129 -11.56 -26.73 -2.26
N VAL A 130 -10.45 -26.82 -2.99
CA VAL A 130 -9.53 -25.70 -3.24
C VAL A 130 -10.22 -24.58 -4.01
N GLU A 131 -10.89 -24.92 -5.12
CA GLU A 131 -11.61 -23.93 -5.93
C GLU A 131 -12.77 -23.29 -5.15
N VAL A 132 -13.50 -24.07 -4.33
CA VAL A 132 -14.56 -23.50 -3.46
C VAL A 132 -13.98 -22.54 -2.43
N ALA A 133 -12.86 -22.90 -1.78
CA ALA A 133 -12.20 -22.03 -0.82
C ALA A 133 -11.65 -20.76 -1.50
N ARG A 134 -11.05 -20.91 -2.68
CA ARG A 134 -10.58 -19.81 -3.52
C ARG A 134 -11.72 -18.87 -3.91
N GLN A 135 -12.88 -19.37 -4.31
CA GLN A 135 -14.03 -18.52 -4.66
C GLN A 135 -14.55 -17.72 -3.46
N LYS A 136 -14.60 -18.32 -2.26
CA LYS A 136 -14.95 -17.61 -1.02
C LYS A 136 -13.94 -16.51 -0.71
N TYR A 137 -12.66 -16.84 -0.83
CA TYR A 137 -11.55 -15.89 -0.68
C TYR A 137 -11.66 -14.71 -1.65
N VAL A 138 -11.83 -14.98 -2.95
CA VAL A 138 -11.97 -13.97 -4.01
C VAL A 138 -13.15 -13.03 -3.72
N ARG A 139 -14.31 -13.57 -3.34
CA ARG A 139 -15.50 -12.76 -3.05
C ARG A 139 -15.31 -11.87 -1.82
N ALA A 140 -14.74 -12.41 -0.74
CA ALA A 140 -14.47 -11.64 0.46
C ALA A 140 -13.50 -10.49 0.19
N TYR A 141 -12.45 -10.78 -0.59
CA TYR A 141 -11.50 -9.78 -1.04
C TYR A 141 -12.13 -8.70 -1.93
N GLN A 142 -12.96 -9.06 -2.92
CA GLN A 142 -13.64 -8.09 -3.77
C GLN A 142 -14.53 -7.14 -2.96
N ASN A 143 -15.21 -7.66 -1.94
CA ASN A 143 -15.98 -6.83 -1.02
C ASN A 143 -15.07 -5.87 -0.23
N LEU A 144 -13.95 -6.38 0.32
CA LEU A 144 -12.96 -5.57 1.03
C LEU A 144 -12.39 -4.45 0.14
N SER A 145 -11.94 -4.78 -1.07
CA SER A 145 -11.38 -3.80 -2.02
C SER A 145 -12.39 -2.72 -2.38
N ARG A 146 -13.65 -3.10 -2.67
CA ARG A 146 -14.74 -2.15 -2.91
C ARG A 146 -14.92 -1.19 -1.73
N LEU A 147 -14.92 -1.71 -0.51
CA LEU A 147 -15.09 -0.90 0.70
C LEU A 147 -13.88 0.02 0.94
N LEU A 148 -12.66 -0.47 0.77
CA LEU A 148 -11.44 0.33 0.89
C LEU A 148 -11.42 1.52 -0.08
N LEU A 149 -11.85 1.30 -1.33
CA LEU A 149 -11.89 2.35 -2.36
C LEU A 149 -13.04 3.34 -2.16
N ALA A 150 -14.18 2.88 -1.65
CA ALA A 150 -15.33 3.73 -1.36
C ALA A 150 -15.12 4.59 -0.11
N ASN A 151 -14.30 4.14 0.82
CA ASN A 151 -14.17 4.75 2.12
C ASN A 151 -13.23 5.97 2.11
N ARG A 152 -13.80 7.16 2.35
CA ARG A 152 -13.05 8.42 2.44
C ARG A 152 -12.79 8.88 3.88
N SER A 153 -13.47 8.29 4.87
CA SER A 153 -13.55 8.82 6.24
C SER A 153 -13.01 7.86 7.30
N GLY A 154 -12.22 6.86 6.89
CA GLY A 154 -11.59 5.89 7.79
C GLY A 154 -12.47 4.72 8.19
N VAL A 155 -11.89 3.76 8.94
CA VAL A 155 -12.46 2.41 9.07
C VAL A 155 -13.86 2.39 9.68
N THR A 156 -14.80 1.87 8.90
CA THR A 156 -16.17 1.58 9.35
C THR A 156 -16.25 0.16 9.93
N PRO A 157 -17.23 -0.14 10.79
CA PRO A 157 -17.46 -1.50 11.27
C PRO A 157 -17.67 -2.50 10.11
N GLU A 158 -18.26 -2.06 9.01
CA GLU A 158 -18.42 -2.86 7.79
C GLU A 158 -17.08 -3.21 7.14
N LEU A 159 -16.16 -2.24 7.05
CA LEU A 159 -14.82 -2.45 6.51
C LEU A 159 -14.00 -3.41 7.40
N GLU A 160 -14.08 -3.25 8.73
CA GLU A 160 -13.43 -4.16 9.67
C GLU A 160 -13.99 -5.58 9.54
N ALA A 161 -15.32 -5.74 9.51
CA ALA A 161 -15.96 -7.04 9.33
C ALA A 161 -15.57 -7.70 8.00
N ALA A 162 -15.49 -6.92 6.91
CA ALA A 162 -15.03 -7.39 5.62
C ALA A 162 -13.56 -7.86 5.68
N TYR A 163 -12.70 -7.14 6.40
CA TYR A 163 -11.31 -7.52 6.60
C TYR A 163 -11.17 -8.84 7.40
N GLN A 164 -11.93 -8.98 8.49
CA GLN A 164 -11.93 -10.21 9.28
C GLN A 164 -12.44 -11.41 8.48
N ALA A 165 -13.53 -11.23 7.72
CA ALA A 165 -14.04 -12.26 6.82
C ALA A 165 -12.98 -12.66 5.78
N TYR A 166 -12.30 -11.68 5.19
CA TYR A 166 -11.16 -11.90 4.29
C TYR A 166 -10.08 -12.78 4.95
N LYS A 167 -9.62 -12.45 6.17
CA LYS A 167 -8.58 -13.24 6.88
C LYS A 167 -9.00 -14.69 7.11
N ILE A 168 -10.26 -14.91 7.52
CA ILE A 168 -10.79 -16.27 7.75
C ILE A 168 -10.77 -17.09 6.46
N PHE A 169 -11.29 -16.54 5.36
CA PHE A 169 -11.33 -17.26 4.09
C PHE A 169 -9.94 -17.45 3.49
N HIS A 170 -9.01 -16.52 3.74
CA HIS A 170 -7.63 -16.64 3.31
C HIS A 170 -6.92 -17.82 3.96
N VAL A 171 -7.03 -17.94 5.29
CA VAL A 171 -6.44 -19.06 6.05
C VAL A 171 -7.01 -20.39 5.57
N GLU A 172 -8.34 -20.47 5.39
CA GLU A 172 -8.97 -21.68 4.87
C GLU A 172 -8.51 -22.00 3.45
N TYR A 173 -8.36 -21.00 2.58
CA TYR A 173 -7.82 -21.19 1.24
C TYR A 173 -6.40 -21.75 1.26
N LYS A 174 -5.48 -21.14 2.01
CA LYS A 174 -4.10 -21.63 2.16
C LYS A 174 -4.04 -23.04 2.72
N ARG A 175 -4.91 -23.38 3.67
CA ARG A 175 -5.02 -24.73 4.21
C ARG A 175 -5.43 -25.74 3.14
N GLN A 176 -6.48 -25.45 2.38
CA GLN A 176 -6.94 -26.34 1.30
C GLN A 176 -5.86 -26.48 0.21
N LEU A 177 -5.18 -25.38 -0.12
CA LEU A 177 -4.06 -25.37 -1.06
C LEU A 177 -2.91 -26.27 -0.60
N ALA A 178 -2.52 -26.18 0.67
CA ALA A 178 -1.46 -27.00 1.24
C ALA A 178 -1.83 -28.49 1.20
N LEU A 179 -3.06 -28.86 1.55
CA LEU A 179 -3.55 -30.24 1.47
C LEU A 179 -3.51 -30.78 0.03
N ALA A 180 -3.89 -29.96 -0.95
CA ALA A 180 -3.84 -30.33 -2.35
C ALA A 180 -2.40 -30.50 -2.86
N LEU A 181 -1.48 -29.63 -2.43
CA LEU A 181 -0.06 -29.71 -2.75
C LEU A 181 0.58 -30.98 -2.16
N ASP A 182 0.27 -31.31 -0.91
CA ASP A 182 0.78 -32.52 -0.26
C ASP A 182 0.27 -33.79 -0.96
N LYS A 183 -1.03 -33.81 -1.29
CA LYS A 183 -1.60 -34.89 -2.10
C LYS A 183 -0.90 -35.00 -3.45
N PHE A 184 -0.71 -33.90 -4.17
CA PHE A 184 -0.02 -33.89 -5.45
C PHE A 184 1.41 -34.43 -5.35
N ARG A 185 2.17 -34.00 -4.33
CA ARG A 185 3.54 -34.51 -4.08
C ARG A 185 3.57 -36.00 -3.82
N SER A 186 2.56 -36.53 -3.10
CA SER A 186 2.47 -37.96 -2.82
C SER A 186 2.16 -38.79 -4.08
N GLU A 187 1.40 -38.22 -5.02
CA GLU A 187 1.01 -38.89 -6.26
C GLU A 187 2.06 -38.74 -7.38
N HIS A 188 2.89 -37.67 -7.33
CA HIS A 188 3.91 -37.35 -8.33
C HIS A 188 5.28 -37.10 -7.69
N PRO A 189 5.92 -38.14 -7.10
CA PRO A 189 7.19 -37.98 -6.40
C PRO A 189 8.35 -37.52 -7.32
N ASP A 190 8.26 -37.82 -8.61
CA ASP A 190 9.27 -37.45 -9.61
C ASP A 190 9.13 -36.01 -10.13
N PHE A 191 8.08 -35.29 -9.71
CA PHE A 191 7.85 -33.92 -10.15
C PHE A 191 8.88 -32.96 -9.51
N VAL A 192 9.73 -32.37 -10.36
CA VAL A 192 10.72 -31.37 -9.94
C VAL A 192 10.02 -30.02 -9.84
N TRP A 193 9.87 -29.53 -8.60
CA TRP A 193 9.34 -28.20 -8.36
C TRP A 193 10.30 -27.13 -8.87
N PRO A 194 9.80 -26.09 -9.56
CA PRO A 194 10.62 -24.93 -9.85
C PRO A 194 11.12 -24.33 -8.53
N PRO A 195 12.38 -23.86 -8.46
CA PRO A 195 12.89 -23.19 -7.28
C PRO A 195 11.97 -22.01 -6.91
N PRO A 196 11.74 -21.74 -5.61
CA PRO A 196 11.04 -20.53 -5.20
C PRO A 196 11.69 -19.31 -5.84
N GLY A 197 10.93 -18.53 -6.61
CA GLY A 197 11.44 -17.34 -7.30
C GLY A 197 12.04 -17.56 -8.68
N ALA A 198 12.08 -18.78 -9.21
CA ALA A 198 12.49 -19.05 -10.60
C ALA A 198 11.45 -18.60 -11.64
N GLU A 199 10.23 -18.29 -11.19
CA GLU A 199 9.26 -17.60 -12.03
C GLU A 199 9.82 -16.23 -12.41
N THR A 200 9.90 -15.96 -13.71
CA THR A 200 10.13 -14.64 -14.32
C THR A 200 9.00 -13.71 -13.86
N GLY A 201 9.07 -13.32 -12.59
CA GLY A 201 8.12 -12.41 -11.97
C GLY A 201 8.24 -11.05 -12.65
N PRO A 202 7.18 -10.23 -12.57
CA PRO A 202 7.30 -8.84 -12.99
C PRO A 202 8.52 -8.22 -12.31
N ASP A 203 9.29 -7.44 -13.08
CA ASP A 203 10.46 -6.72 -12.57
C ASP A 203 10.13 -6.10 -11.21
N PRO A 204 11.06 -6.14 -10.21
CA PRO A 204 10.81 -5.56 -8.89
C PRO A 204 10.21 -4.19 -9.12
N VAL A 205 9.04 -3.94 -8.52
CA VAL A 205 8.27 -2.71 -8.73
C VAL A 205 9.24 -1.57 -8.44
N SER A 206 9.75 -0.95 -9.49
CA SER A 206 10.77 0.09 -9.36
C SER A 206 10.07 1.27 -8.75
N VAL A 207 10.16 1.38 -7.43
CA VAL A 207 9.58 2.50 -6.71
C VAL A 207 10.50 3.68 -6.99
N ASP A 208 10.19 4.44 -8.04
CA ASP A 208 10.57 5.84 -8.08
C ASP A 208 9.88 6.51 -6.88
N ALA A 209 10.56 6.50 -5.75
CA ALA A 209 10.10 7.06 -4.47
C ALA A 209 10.15 8.60 -4.48
N THR A 210 10.00 9.23 -5.64
CA THR A 210 9.77 10.66 -5.74
C THR A 210 8.29 10.91 -5.41
N ALA A 211 8.05 11.47 -4.22
CA ALA A 211 6.85 12.23 -3.96
C ALA A 211 6.61 13.25 -5.10
N PRO A 212 5.37 13.64 -5.40
CA PRO A 212 5.06 14.43 -6.60
C PRO A 212 5.72 15.81 -6.54
N SER A 213 6.82 15.97 -7.28
CA SER A 213 7.37 17.26 -7.64
C SER A 213 6.99 17.60 -9.09
N SER A 214 6.03 18.51 -9.21
CA SER A 214 5.78 19.42 -10.34
C SER A 214 5.12 18.88 -11.63
N PRO A 215 4.31 19.72 -12.30
CA PRO A 215 3.49 19.33 -13.45
C PRO A 215 4.30 19.24 -14.74
N VAL A 216 4.20 18.10 -15.41
CA VAL A 216 4.72 17.90 -16.77
C VAL A 216 3.77 18.56 -17.78
N SER A 217 4.34 19.41 -18.62
CA SER A 217 3.68 20.13 -19.69
C SER A 217 3.10 19.17 -20.73
N ARG A 218 1.80 19.30 -21.00
CA ARG A 218 1.03 18.49 -21.95
C ARG A 218 1.37 18.93 -23.38
N LYS A 219 1.99 18.04 -24.16
CA LYS A 219 2.12 18.20 -25.61
C LYS A 219 1.10 17.28 -26.26
N ASP A 220 0.14 17.89 -26.96
CA ASP A 220 -0.83 17.20 -27.81
C ASP A 220 -0.09 16.43 -28.90
N ASP A 221 -0.42 15.15 -29.07
CA ASP A 221 -0.22 14.45 -30.33
C ASP A 221 -1.41 13.55 -30.62
N GLY A 222 -1.93 13.71 -31.83
CA GLY A 222 -3.21 13.20 -32.27
C GLY A 222 -3.20 11.76 -32.76
N GLY A 223 -4.37 11.14 -32.62
CA GLY A 223 -5.03 10.43 -33.72
C GLY A 223 -4.43 9.13 -34.20
N ARG A 224 -4.87 8.00 -33.62
CA ARG A 224 -5.04 6.75 -34.36
C ARG A 224 -6.21 5.96 -33.81
N ARG A 225 -7.27 5.79 -34.61
CA ARG A 225 -8.44 4.97 -34.30
C ARG A 225 -8.17 3.53 -34.71
N GLU A 226 -8.29 2.60 -33.77
CA GLU A 226 -8.43 1.17 -34.04
C GLU A 226 -9.92 0.76 -34.04
N PRO A 227 -10.30 -0.31 -34.76
CA PRO A 227 -11.70 -0.68 -34.97
C PRO A 227 -12.31 -1.38 -33.75
N GLU A 228 -13.46 -0.86 -33.30
CA GLU A 228 -14.23 -1.40 -32.18
C GLU A 228 -14.95 -2.71 -32.53
N LEU A 229 -14.66 -3.75 -31.74
CA LEU A 229 -15.42 -4.99 -31.68
C LEU A 229 -16.66 -4.76 -30.79
N LYS A 230 -17.85 -4.69 -31.39
CA LYS A 230 -19.11 -4.43 -30.66
C LYS A 230 -19.55 -5.66 -29.87
N LEU A 231 -19.39 -5.62 -28.54
CA LEU A 231 -20.09 -6.50 -27.61
C LEU A 231 -21.21 -5.68 -26.93
N SER A 232 -22.46 -6.04 -27.20
CA SER A 232 -23.65 -5.33 -26.69
C SER A 232 -23.85 -5.65 -25.20
N ILE A 233 -23.47 -4.71 -24.33
CA ILE A 233 -23.82 -4.70 -22.91
C ILE A 233 -24.77 -3.51 -22.70
N PRO A 234 -25.91 -3.67 -21.99
CA PRO A 234 -26.84 -2.57 -21.74
C PRO A 234 -26.18 -1.48 -20.89
N GLU A 235 -26.21 -0.23 -21.39
CA GLU A 235 -25.65 0.94 -20.70
C GLU A 235 -26.43 1.24 -19.40
N PRO A 236 -25.76 1.43 -18.25
CA PRO A 236 -26.40 1.98 -17.06
C PRO A 236 -26.75 3.46 -17.28
N PRO A 237 -27.75 3.99 -16.53
CA PRO A 237 -28.25 5.34 -16.72
C PRO A 237 -27.15 6.39 -16.56
N ARG A 238 -27.06 7.27 -17.55
CA ARG A 238 -26.10 8.37 -17.64
C ARG A 238 -26.41 9.41 -16.56
N VAL A 239 -25.61 9.43 -15.49
CA VAL A 239 -25.62 10.52 -14.50
C VAL A 239 -24.66 11.59 -15.01
N GLU A 240 -25.19 12.73 -15.44
CA GLU A 240 -24.40 13.93 -15.75
C GLU A 240 -23.83 14.51 -14.44
N SER A 241 -22.63 14.05 -14.04
CA SER A 241 -21.85 14.73 -13.02
C SER A 241 -21.14 15.93 -13.64
N LYS A 242 -21.59 17.14 -13.30
CA LYS A 242 -20.81 18.36 -13.55
C LYS A 242 -19.44 18.23 -12.86
N PRO A 243 -18.33 18.68 -13.49
CA PRO A 243 -17.03 18.69 -12.84
C PRO A 243 -17.10 19.50 -11.54
N SER A 244 -16.71 18.88 -10.43
CA SER A 244 -16.68 19.51 -9.10
C SER A 244 -15.58 20.58 -9.06
N ASP A 245 -15.89 21.73 -8.44
CA ASP A 245 -15.01 22.90 -8.27
C ASP A 245 -13.63 22.61 -7.61
N ILE A 246 -13.43 21.40 -7.09
CA ILE A 246 -12.21 20.94 -6.43
C ILE A 246 -11.02 20.81 -7.40
N GLU A 247 -11.27 20.53 -8.70
CA GLU A 247 -10.18 20.49 -9.69
C GLU A 247 -9.59 21.89 -10.01
N ARG A 248 -10.31 22.98 -9.70
CA ARG A 248 -9.80 24.36 -9.85
C ARG A 248 -8.92 24.81 -8.70
N GLU A 249 -9.08 24.27 -7.49
CA GLU A 249 -8.25 24.67 -6.35
C GLU A 249 -6.88 23.97 -6.33
N LEU A 250 -6.77 22.77 -6.91
CA LEU A 250 -5.53 22.00 -6.92
C LEU A 250 -4.59 22.32 -8.10
N SER A 251 -5.06 23.00 -9.15
CA SER A 251 -4.24 23.30 -10.33
C SER A 251 -3.37 24.56 -10.19
N GLY A 252 -3.44 25.29 -9.07
CA GLY A 252 -2.58 26.46 -8.81
C GLY A 252 -2.70 27.60 -9.84
N ASP A 253 -3.74 27.63 -10.68
CA ASP A 253 -3.92 28.66 -11.70
C ASP A 253 -4.72 29.83 -11.13
N ARG A 254 -4.09 30.61 -10.22
CA ARG A 254 -4.59 31.95 -9.88
C ARG A 254 -4.21 32.92 -10.98
N ARG A 255 -4.96 32.91 -12.09
CA ARG A 255 -4.98 34.08 -12.99
C ARG A 255 -5.68 35.21 -12.25
N VAL A 256 -4.87 36.13 -11.72
CA VAL A 256 -5.31 37.43 -11.23
C VAL A 256 -6.00 38.15 -12.38
N ALA A 257 -7.28 38.47 -12.21
CA ALA A 257 -8.00 39.30 -13.17
C ALA A 257 -7.30 40.68 -13.27
N PRO A 258 -7.10 41.24 -14.48
CA PRO A 258 -6.54 42.58 -14.62
C PRO A 258 -7.51 43.59 -14.00
N THR A 259 -7.04 44.28 -12.96
CA THR A 259 -7.66 45.49 -12.44
C THR A 259 -7.73 46.53 -13.56
N GLY A 260 -8.96 46.81 -14.02
CA GLY A 260 -9.24 47.88 -14.96
C GLY A 260 -8.78 49.23 -14.42
N ALA A 261 -8.10 49.99 -15.27
CA ALA A 261 -7.76 51.39 -15.04
C ALA A 261 -9.03 52.25 -14.99
N PRO A 262 -9.03 53.35 -14.21
CA PRO A 262 -10.10 54.34 -14.27
C PRO A 262 -10.01 55.14 -15.59
N GLY A 263 -11.11 55.18 -16.33
CA GLY A 263 -11.31 56.09 -17.47
C GLY A 263 -11.68 57.52 -17.01
N PRO A 264 -11.63 58.50 -17.94
CA PRO A 264 -11.52 59.94 -17.68
C PRO A 264 -12.73 60.59 -17.00
#